data_AF-A0A9E2NR09-F1
#
_entry.id   AF-A0A9E2NR09-F1
#
_cell.length_a   1.000
_cell.length_b   1.000
_cell.length_c   1.000
_cell.angle_alpha   90.00
_cell.angle_beta   90.00
_cell.angle_gamma   90.00
#
_symmetry.space_group_name_H-M   'P 1'
#
loop_
_entity.id
_entity.type
_entity.pdbx_description
1 polymer ?
#
loop_
_entity_poly.entity_id
_entity_poly.type
_entity_poly.pdbx_seq_one_letter_code
_entity_poly.pdbx_strand_id
1 'polypeptide(L)' 'MADQTNLPPRDTPEGKRVQEQYADILSARRPAPPPSRPRMSRENRAKIFSPFAALRGFDDELSEERAARSGEGGR' A
#
# COMPACT_ATOMS: atom_id res chain seq x y z
N MET A 1 -8.87 0.47 1.16
CA MET A 1 -8.59 1.91 0.97
C MET A 1 -8.58 2.17 -0.51
N ALA A 2 -9.53 2.97 -0.98
CA ALA A 2 -9.51 3.50 -2.33
C ALA A 2 -8.23 4.24 -2.64
N ASP A 3 -7.54 3.93 -3.73
CA ASP A 3 -6.47 4.78 -4.21
C ASP A 3 -7.09 6.10 -4.68
N GLN A 4 -6.80 7.20 -3.97
CA GLN A 4 -7.37 8.53 -4.21
C GLN A 4 -6.55 9.31 -5.26
N THR A 5 -5.63 8.66 -5.97
CA THR A 5 -4.52 9.29 -6.68
C THR A 5 -4.77 9.56 -8.17
N ASN A 6 -5.92 9.15 -8.73
CA ASN A 6 -6.22 9.33 -10.16
C ASN A 6 -7.31 10.39 -10.45
N LEU A 7 -7.59 11.29 -9.50
CA LEU A 7 -8.43 12.45 -9.75
C LEU A 7 -7.54 13.66 -10.08
N PRO A 8 -7.95 14.52 -11.04
CA PRO A 8 -7.26 15.79 -11.22
C PRO A 8 -7.19 16.53 -9.88
N PRO A 9 -6.09 17.29 -9.62
CA PRO A 9 -5.96 18.03 -8.38
C PRO A 9 -7.21 18.87 -8.13
N ARG A 10 -7.69 18.89 -6.88
CA ARG A 10 -9.00 19.47 -6.53
C ARG A 10 -9.16 20.94 -6.88
N ASP A 11 -8.03 21.64 -7.01
CA ASP A 11 -7.99 23.08 -7.26
C ASP A 11 -8.04 23.45 -8.75
N THR A 12 -7.89 22.49 -9.67
CA THR A 12 -8.02 22.77 -11.11
C THR A 12 -9.49 22.90 -11.51
N PRO A 13 -9.83 23.64 -12.59
CA PRO A 13 -11.20 23.72 -13.07
C PRO A 13 -11.80 22.35 -13.40
N GLU A 14 -11.00 21.39 -13.88
CA GLU A 14 -11.42 20.00 -14.10
C GLU A 14 -11.71 19.29 -12.76
N GLY A 15 -10.85 19.47 -11.75
CA GLY A 15 -11.06 18.94 -10.41
C GLY A 15 -12.33 19.44 -9.74
N LYS A 16 -12.73 20.69 -9.97
CA LYS A 16 -13.99 21.26 -9.49
C LYS A 16 -15.21 20.67 -10.18
N ARG A 17 -15.17 20.55 -11.52
CA ARG A 17 -16.24 19.91 -12.30
C ARG A 17 -16.47 18.46 -11.89
N VAL A 18 -15.39 17.71 -11.67
CA VAL A 18 -15.45 16.32 -11.20
C VAL A 18 -16.02 16.23 -9.78
N GLN A 19 -15.69 17.19 -8.91
CA GLN A 19 -16.28 17.26 -7.56
C GLN A 19 -17.79 17.52 -7.60
N GLU A 20 -18.25 18.43 -8.45
CA GLU A 20 -19.67 18.70 -8.65
C GLU A 20 -20.39 17.48 -9.26
N GLN A 21 -19.81 16.85 -10.28
CA GLN A 21 -20.39 15.70 -10.98
C GLN A 21 -20.61 14.49 -10.08
N TYR A 22 -19.73 14.25 -9.11
CA TYR A 22 -19.74 13.07 -8.25
C TYR A 22 -19.95 13.42 -6.77
N ALA A 23 -20.53 14.59 -6.47
CA ALA A 23 -20.73 15.07 -5.10
C ALA A 23 -21.51 14.08 -4.22
N ASP A 24 -22.40 13.30 -4.83
CA ASP A 24 -23.21 12.25 -4.23
C ASP A 24 -22.39 11.02 -3.76
N ILE A 25 -21.27 10.70 -4.42
CA ILE A 25 -20.47 9.50 -4.12
C ILE A 25 -19.07 9.79 -3.56
N LEU A 26 -18.51 10.98 -3.76
CA LEU A 26 -17.13 11.29 -3.34
C LEU A 26 -16.95 11.28 -1.82
N SER A 27 -17.97 11.74 -1.07
CA SER A 27 -17.99 11.71 0.39
C SER A 27 -18.56 10.40 0.96
N ALA A 28 -19.16 9.57 0.10
CA ALA A 28 -19.80 8.34 0.51
C ALA A 28 -18.77 7.29 1.00
N ARG A 29 -19.20 6.47 1.96
CA ARG A 29 -18.37 5.36 2.46
C ARG A 29 -18.17 4.34 1.34
N ARG A 30 -16.92 3.87 1.17
CA ARG A 30 -16.63 2.80 0.22
C ARG A 30 -17.37 1.51 0.59
N PRO A 31 -17.90 0.78 -0.41
CA PRO A 31 -18.62 -0.46 -0.16
C PRO A 31 -17.71 -1.49 0.51
N ALA A 32 -18.31 -2.29 1.38
CA ALA A 32 -17.64 -3.43 1.98
C ALA A 32 -17.35 -4.48 0.89
N PRO A 33 -16.20 -5.17 0.96
CA PRO A 33 -15.95 -6.31 0.07
C PRO A 33 -17.00 -7.40 0.30
N PRO A 34 -17.42 -8.14 -0.74
CA PRO A 34 -18.33 -9.25 -0.57
C PRO A 34 -17.67 -10.38 0.26
N PRO A 35 -18.44 -11.19 1.01
CA PRO A 35 -17.91 -12.26 1.84
C PRO A 35 -17.08 -13.29 1.04
N SER A 36 -17.46 -13.53 -0.23
CA SER A 36 -16.76 -14.45 -1.14
C SER A 36 -15.38 -13.95 -1.58
N ARG A 37 -15.08 -12.65 -1.42
CA ARG A 37 -13.80 -12.07 -1.81
C ARG A 37 -13.34 -11.07 -0.74
N PRO A 38 -12.89 -11.57 0.43
CA PRO A 38 -12.43 -10.73 1.52
C PRO A 38 -11.18 -9.93 1.11
N ARG A 39 -10.91 -8.85 1.84
CA ARG A 39 -9.65 -8.11 1.70
C ARG A 39 -8.50 -9.02 2.14
N MET A 40 -7.45 -9.09 1.32
CA MET A 40 -6.20 -9.74 1.68
C MET A 40 -5.54 -9.02 2.89
N SER A 41 -4.90 -9.79 3.78
CA SER A 41 -4.12 -9.21 4.89
C SER A 41 -2.96 -8.36 4.38
N ARG A 42 -2.43 -7.49 5.24
CA ARG A 42 -1.27 -6.66 4.89
C ARG A 42 -0.02 -7.50 4.65
N GLU A 43 0.23 -8.57 5.43
CA GLU A 43 1.40 -9.42 5.17
C GLU A 43 1.28 -10.16 3.85
N ASN A 44 0.12 -10.76 3.57
CA ASN A 44 -0.10 -11.47 2.30
C ASN A 44 0.00 -10.52 1.10
N ARG A 45 -0.44 -9.27 1.26
CA ARG A 45 -0.22 -8.24 0.25
C ARG A 45 1.26 -7.87 0.10
N ALA A 46 2.03 -7.80 1.18
CA ALA A 46 3.46 -7.51 1.12
C ALA A 46 4.24 -8.62 0.39
N LYS A 47 3.86 -9.88 0.59
CA LYS A 47 4.47 -11.04 -0.10
C LYS A 47 4.40 -10.95 -1.63
N ILE A 48 3.34 -10.36 -2.18
CA ILE A 48 3.21 -10.15 -3.64
C ILE A 48 4.34 -9.26 -4.18
N PHE A 49 4.85 -8.35 -3.36
CA PHE A 49 5.93 -7.43 -3.72
C PHE A 49 7.31 -7.89 -3.26
N SER A 50 7.41 -9.03 -2.55
CA SER A 50 8.71 -9.61 -2.20
C SER A 50 9.61 -9.85 -3.43
N PRO A 51 9.10 -10.24 -4.62
CA PRO A 51 9.90 -10.31 -5.84
C PRO A 51 10.49 -8.99 -6.34
N PHE A 52 10.00 -7.85 -5.85
CA PHE A 52 10.45 -6.52 -6.25
C PHE A 52 11.08 -5.74 -5.10
N ALA A 53 11.34 -6.40 -3.97
CA ALA A 53 12.02 -5.78 -2.85
C ALA A 53 13.46 -5.45 -3.25
N ALA A 54 13.95 -4.27 -2.87
CA ALA A 54 15.32 -3.84 -3.17
C ALA A 54 16.41 -4.78 -2.62
N LEU A 55 16.05 -5.60 -1.62
CA LEU A 55 16.93 -6.57 -0.98
C LEU A 55 16.92 -7.93 -1.65
N ARG A 56 16.09 -8.15 -2.68
CA ARG A 56 16.03 -9.45 -3.35
C ARG A 56 17.36 -9.74 -4.02
N GLY A 57 17.97 -10.88 -3.66
CA GLY A 57 19.29 -11.28 -4.16
C GLY A 57 20.46 -10.86 -3.27
N PHE A 58 20.20 -10.15 -2.16
CA PHE A 58 21.18 -9.86 -1.11
C PHE A 58 20.87 -10.65 0.17
N ASP A 59 20.19 -11.79 0.05
CA ASP A 59 19.67 -12.53 1.20
C ASP A 59 20.82 -13.05 2.10
N ASP A 60 21.95 -13.42 1.50
CA ASP A 60 23.14 -13.91 2.20
C ASP A 60 23.84 -12.76 2.97
N GLU A 61 24.10 -11.62 2.33
CA GLU A 61 24.72 -10.46 2.97
C GLU A 61 23.83 -9.89 4.09
N LEU A 62 22.50 -9.90 3.89
CA LEU A 62 21.55 -9.47 4.92
C LEU A 62 21.53 -10.43 6.11
N SER A 63 21.75 -11.72 5.88
CA SER A 63 21.83 -12.74 6.93
C SER A 63 23.11 -12.60 7.74
N GLU A 64 24.24 -12.34 7.09
CA GLU A 64 25.53 -12.05 7.71
C GLU A 64 25.48 -10.75 8.54
N GLU A 65 24.89 -9.68 7.99
CA GLU A 65 24.68 -8.43 8.71
C GLU A 65 23.76 -8.63 9.93
N ARG A 66 22.69 -9.42 9.80
CA ARG A 66 21.80 -9.73 10.92
C ARG A 66 22.50 -10.56 11.99
N ALA A 67 23.32 -11.54 11.62
CA ALA A 67 24.11 -12.34 12.55
C ALA A 67 25.16 -11.48 13.28
N ALA A 68 25.85 -10.61 12.55
CA ALA A 68 26.81 -9.66 13.10
C ALA A 68 26.13 -8.68 14.09
N ARG A 69 24.96 -8.14 13.75
CA ARG A 69 24.22 -7.19 14.58
C ARG A 69 23.53 -7.85 15.79
N SER A 70 23.07 -9.09 15.66
CA SER A 70 22.45 -9.84 16.78
C SER A 70 23.49 -10.40 17.76
N GLY A 71 24.76 -10.48 17.36
CA GLY A 71 25.89 -10.65 18.28
C GLY A 71 26.23 -9.42 19.13
N GLU A 72 25.64 -8.26 18.84
CA GLU A 72 25.93 -6.98 19.51
C GLU A 72 24.84 -6.53 20.50
N GLY A 73 23.75 -7.29 20.65
CA GLY A 73 22.64 -6.99 21.57
C GLY A 73 22.65 -7.75 22.90
N GLY A 74 23.77 -8.38 23.26
CA GLY A 74 23.93 -9.18 24.46
C GLY A 74 24.84 -8.54 25.51
N ARG A 75 24.49 -7.35 26.01
CA ARG A 75 24.89 -6.81 27.33
C ARG A 75 23.82 -5.87 27.85
#